data_AF-A0A2V5SQ10-F1
#
_entry.id   AF-A0A2V5SQ10-F1
#
_cell.length_a   1.000
_cell.length_b   1.000
_cell.length_c   1.000
_cell.angle_alpha   90.00
_cell.angle_beta   90.00
_cell.angle_gamma   90.00
#
_symmetry.space_group_name_H-M   'P 1'
#
loop_
_entity.id
_entity.type
_entity.pdbx_description
1 polymer ?
#
loop_
_entity_poly.entity_id
_entity_poly.type
_entity_poly.pdbx_seq_one_letter_code
_entity_poly.pdbx_strand_id
1 'polypeptide(L)'
;MLSKLANSSGRSVDEERNEIAHSTDAAAVDMETEFIARACAEHGIPLLSLRVITDTPHEPFPAPPKVLFDIERQRTHLVKLARFLLAHPNHIPRLIEFARRIARARKILATALVALINKL
;
A
#
# COMPACT_ATOMS: atom_id res chain seq x y z
N MET A 1 13.00 2.32 4.53
CA MET A 1 11.67 2.32 5.17
C MET A 1 11.28 0.96 5.79
N LEU A 2 11.55 -0.16 5.10
CA LEU A 2 11.30 -1.53 5.58
C LEU A 2 12.00 -1.88 6.92
N SER A 3 13.14 -1.25 7.23
CA SER A 3 13.87 -1.48 8.49
C SER A 3 13.24 -0.82 9.73
N LYS A 4 12.35 0.18 9.56
CA LYS A 4 11.64 0.79 10.69
C LYS A 4 10.46 -0.07 11.14
N LEU A 5 9.72 -0.63 10.19
CA LEU A 5 8.57 -1.53 10.42
C LEU A 5 8.93 -2.88 11.07
N ALA A 6 10.21 -3.26 11.06
CA ALA A 6 10.68 -4.53 11.62
C ALA A 6 11.08 -4.44 13.09
N ASN A 7 11.23 -3.23 13.67
CA ASN A 7 11.70 -3.06 15.04
C ASN A 7 10.51 -2.81 15.98
N SER A 8 9.82 -3.90 16.36
CA SER A 8 8.61 -3.86 17.18
C SER A 8 8.87 -3.34 18.60
N SER A 9 8.81 -2.02 18.76
CA SER A 9 8.77 -1.32 20.04
C SER A 9 7.33 -1.16 20.52
N GLY A 10 6.63 -2.25 20.85
CA GLY A 10 5.35 -2.24 21.59
C GLY A 10 4.16 -1.39 21.06
N ARG A 11 4.31 -0.69 19.92
CA ARG A 11 3.35 0.27 19.37
C ARG A 11 2.44 -0.38 18.33
N SER A 12 1.24 0.17 18.18
CA SER A 12 0.27 -0.26 17.17
C SER A 12 0.71 0.17 15.77
N VAL A 13 0.24 -0.55 14.74
CA VAL A 13 0.60 -0.25 13.34
C VAL A 13 0.12 1.14 12.90
N ASP A 14 -0.99 1.62 13.48
CA ASP A 14 -1.55 2.93 13.15
C ASP A 14 -0.72 4.08 13.75
N GLU A 15 -0.21 3.91 14.98
CA GLU A 15 0.71 4.87 15.62
C GLU A 15 2.02 5.00 14.82
N GLU A 16 2.58 3.88 14.36
CA GLU A 16 3.82 3.89 13.58
C GLU A 16 3.62 4.53 12.21
N ARG A 17 2.49 4.26 11.54
CA ARG A 17 2.11 4.95 10.28
C ARG A 17 2.00 6.47 10.48
N ASN A 18 1.36 6.91 11.56
CA ASN A 18 1.18 8.32 11.86
C ASN A 18 2.51 9.02 12.19
N GLU A 19 3.38 8.40 12.98
CA GLU A 19 4.70 8.95 13.28
C GLU A 19 5.56 9.10 12.02
N ILE A 20 5.54 8.10 11.13
CA ILE A 20 6.25 8.21 9.85
C ILE A 20 5.68 9.37 9.03
N ALA A 21 4.36 9.52 8.96
CA ALA A 21 3.74 10.64 8.26
C ALA A 21 4.15 12.00 8.86
N HIS A 22 4.10 12.13 10.19
CA HIS A 22 4.48 13.36 10.90
C HIS A 22 5.98 13.70 10.79
N SER A 23 6.86 12.71 10.79
CA SER A 23 8.31 12.92 10.81
C SER A 23 8.96 13.11 9.43
N THR A 24 8.25 12.77 8.35
CA THR A 24 8.84 12.78 6.99
C THR A 24 8.24 13.83 6.06
N ASP A 25 7.17 14.50 6.47
CA ASP A 25 6.39 15.43 5.62
C ASP A 25 5.97 14.80 4.27
N ALA A 26 5.87 13.47 4.23
CA ALA A 26 5.59 12.73 3.01
C ALA A 26 4.11 12.86 2.62
N ALA A 27 3.84 13.36 1.41
CA ALA A 27 2.49 13.46 0.87
C ALA A 27 1.84 12.08 0.58
N ALA A 28 2.65 11.06 0.30
CA ALA A 28 2.20 9.69 0.02
C ALA A 28 3.35 8.68 0.19
N VAL A 29 3.01 7.43 0.49
CA VAL A 29 3.95 6.32 0.70
C VAL A 29 3.57 5.14 -0.22
N ASP A 30 4.59 4.52 -0.80
CA ASP A 30 4.50 3.23 -1.51
C ASP A 30 5.71 2.35 -1.13
N MET A 31 5.81 1.14 -1.69
CA MET A 31 6.85 0.17 -1.33
C MET A 31 7.91 -0.03 -2.43
N GLU A 32 7.64 0.46 -3.64
CA GLU A 32 8.39 0.12 -4.85
C GLU A 32 9.21 1.29 -5.39
N THR A 33 8.71 2.53 -5.32
CA THR A 33 9.31 3.68 -6.02
C THR A 33 10.77 3.92 -5.65
N GLU A 34 11.18 3.75 -4.39
CA GLU A 34 12.58 3.97 -3.98
C GLU A 34 13.55 3.06 -4.76
N PHE A 35 13.21 1.78 -4.91
CA PHE A 35 14.05 0.80 -5.61
C PHE A 35 14.11 1.08 -7.12
N ILE A 36 12.98 1.44 -7.72
CA ILE A 36 12.90 1.78 -9.14
C ILE A 36 13.67 3.06 -9.43
N ALA A 37 13.48 4.11 -8.61
CA ALA A 37 14.16 5.40 -8.75
C ALA A 37 15.68 5.26 -8.66
N ARG A 38 16.17 4.45 -7.72
CA ARG A 38 17.61 4.18 -7.61
C ARG A 38 18.15 3.50 -8.88
N ALA A 39 17.49 2.47 -9.37
CA ALA A 39 17.91 1.78 -10.60
C ALA A 39 17.90 2.71 -11.82
N CYS A 40 16.87 3.56 -11.96
CA CYS A 40 16.81 4.56 -13.04
C CYS A 40 17.96 5.58 -12.95
N ALA A 41 18.25 6.09 -11.75
CA ALA A 41 19.35 7.04 -11.52
C ALA A 41 20.72 6.43 -11.87
N GLU A 42 20.97 5.17 -11.48
CA GLU A 42 22.19 4.43 -11.81
C GLU A 42 22.40 4.27 -13.33
N HIS A 43 21.32 4.20 -14.12
CA HIS A 43 21.36 4.00 -15.57
C HIS A 43 21.10 5.29 -16.37
N GLY A 44 20.96 6.45 -15.72
CA GLY A 44 20.66 7.72 -16.39
C GLY A 44 19.29 7.76 -17.09
N ILE A 45 18.32 6.96 -16.63
CA ILE A 45 16.98 6.88 -17.21
C ILE A 45 16.07 7.89 -16.49
N PRO A 46 15.43 8.83 -17.22
CA PRO A 46 14.46 9.75 -16.61
C PRO A 46 13.24 8.96 -16.11
N LEU A 47 12.79 9.26 -14.89
CA LEU A 47 11.67 8.57 -14.24
C LEU A 47 10.57 9.56 -13.85
N LEU A 48 9.33 9.24 -14.22
CA LEU A 48 8.12 9.86 -13.70
C LEU A 48 7.29 8.80 -12.96
N SER A 49 7.06 9.02 -11.65
CA SER A 49 6.21 8.15 -10.83
C SER A 49 4.82 8.76 -10.70
N LEU A 50 3.79 8.05 -11.16
CA LEU A 50 2.38 8.42 -10.99
C LEU A 50 1.73 7.49 -9.97
N ARG A 51 1.03 8.08 -8.99
CA ARG A 51 0.39 7.35 -7.89
C ARG A 51 -1.07 7.78 -7.70
N VAL A 52 -1.88 6.85 -7.22
CA VAL A 52 -3.26 7.07 -6.78
C VAL A 52 -3.37 6.70 -5.32
N ILE A 53 -4.05 7.51 -4.52
CA ILE A 53 -4.21 7.26 -3.09
C ILE A 53 -5.34 6.25 -2.87
N THR A 54 -5.02 5.12 -2.23
CA THR A 54 -5.94 4.00 -2.01
C THR A 54 -6.50 3.91 -0.59
N ASP A 55 -5.81 4.52 0.36
CA ASP A 55 -6.14 4.52 1.78
C ASP A 55 -5.50 5.74 2.44
N THR A 56 -6.06 6.13 3.59
CA THR A 56 -5.53 7.20 4.44
C THR A 56 -5.38 6.66 5.86
N PRO A 57 -4.60 7.33 6.74
CA PRO A 57 -4.51 6.91 8.14
C PRO A 57 -5.85 6.85 8.89
N HIS A 58 -6.86 7.61 8.41
CA HIS A 58 -8.21 7.65 8.99
C HIS A 58 -9.11 6.51 8.48
N GLU A 59 -8.65 5.76 7.47
CA GLU A 59 -9.37 4.65 6.86
C GLU A 59 -8.56 3.36 7.05
N PRO A 60 -8.61 2.74 8.24
CA PRO A 60 -7.80 1.58 8.55
C PRO A 60 -8.17 0.40 7.65
N PHE A 61 -7.18 -0.46 7.43
CA PHE A 61 -7.38 -1.67 6.64
C PHE A 61 -8.50 -2.56 7.21
N PRO A 62 -9.23 -3.30 6.36
CA PRO A 62 -10.37 -4.13 6.78
C PRO A 62 -9.97 -5.32 7.64
N ALA A 63 -8.68 -5.66 7.70
CA ALA A 63 -8.10 -6.69 8.55
C ALA A 63 -6.68 -6.28 8.96
N PRO A 64 -6.09 -6.90 10.00
CA PRO A 64 -4.74 -6.57 10.43
C PRO A 64 -3.74 -6.67 9.27
N PRO A 65 -2.78 -5.73 9.13
CA PRO A 65 -1.81 -5.74 8.03
C PRO A 65 -1.03 -7.04 7.89
N LYS A 66 -0.71 -7.71 9.02
CA LYS A 66 -0.04 -9.03 9.06
C LYS A 66 -0.87 -10.17 8.44
N VAL A 67 -2.18 -9.99 8.30
CA VAL A 67 -3.10 -10.95 7.67
C VAL A 67 -3.31 -10.60 6.20
N LEU A 68 -3.35 -9.31 5.87
CA LEU A 68 -3.57 -8.81 4.49
C LEU A 68 -2.31 -8.90 3.62
N PHE A 69 -1.16 -8.62 4.21
CA PHE A 69 0.12 -8.50 3.53
C PHE A 69 1.13 -9.42 4.22
N ASP A 70 1.63 -10.42 3.50
CA ASP A 70 2.85 -11.09 3.93
C ASP A 70 4.01 -10.17 3.58
N ILE A 71 4.51 -9.46 4.59
CA ILE A 71 5.62 -8.51 4.46
C ILE A 71 6.90 -9.26 4.02
N GLU A 72 7.05 -10.55 4.33
CA GLU A 72 8.23 -11.33 3.96
C GLU A 72 8.15 -11.92 2.55
N ARG A 73 6.95 -12.16 2.02
CA ARG A 73 6.77 -12.78 0.68
C ARG A 73 6.14 -11.88 -0.37
N GLN A 74 5.81 -10.63 -0.04
CA GLN A 74 5.06 -9.69 -0.90
C GLN A 74 3.78 -10.30 -1.49
N ARG A 75 3.16 -11.28 -0.81
CA ARG A 75 1.98 -12.01 -1.29
C ARG A 75 0.94 -12.10 -0.19
N THR A 76 -0.33 -11.85 -0.50
CA THR A 76 -1.39 -12.11 0.47
C THR A 76 -1.44 -13.61 0.77
N HIS A 77 -1.28 -13.99 2.04
CA HIS A 77 -1.53 -15.36 2.48
C HIS A 77 -3.04 -15.65 2.45
N LEU A 78 -3.55 -16.04 1.28
CA LEU A 78 -4.97 -16.32 1.06
C LEU A 78 -5.56 -17.27 2.10
N VAL A 79 -4.79 -18.26 2.58
CA VAL A 79 -5.21 -19.19 3.63
C VAL A 79 -5.36 -18.52 5.00
N LYS A 80 -4.44 -17.61 5.37
CA LYS A 80 -4.53 -16.86 6.63
C LYS A 80 -5.70 -15.88 6.60
N LEU A 81 -5.88 -15.19 5.47
CA LEU A 81 -7.02 -14.30 5.25
C LEU A 81 -8.35 -15.06 5.30
N ALA A 82 -8.46 -16.21 4.62
CA ALA A 82 -9.67 -17.03 4.64
C ALA A 82 -10.02 -17.51 6.06
N ARG A 83 -9.04 -18.00 6.83
CA ARG A 83 -9.24 -18.38 8.24
C ARG A 83 -9.68 -17.20 9.10
N PHE A 84 -9.08 -16.03 8.91
CA PHE A 84 -9.46 -14.82 9.64
C PHE A 84 -10.92 -14.41 9.34
N LEU A 85 -11.33 -14.44 8.07
CA LEU A 85 -12.69 -14.09 7.65
C LEU A 85 -13.74 -15.10 8.14
N LEU A 86 -13.39 -16.39 8.20
CA LEU A 86 -14.27 -17.40 8.81
C LEU A 86 -14.47 -17.16 10.31
N ALA A 87 -13.44 -16.73 11.02
CA ALA A 87 -13.53 -16.38 12.44
C ALA A 87 -14.19 -15.00 12.70
N HIS A 88 -14.13 -14.08 11.72
CA HIS A 88 -14.61 -12.70 11.86
C HIS A 88 -15.46 -12.28 10.64
N PRO A 89 -16.66 -12.87 10.45
CA PRO A 89 -17.49 -12.63 9.25
C PRO A 89 -17.90 -11.16 9.07
N ASN A 90 -17.98 -10.39 10.16
CA ASN A 90 -18.29 -8.96 10.14
C ASN A 90 -17.25 -8.11 9.38
N HIS A 91 -16.06 -8.64 9.09
CA HIS A 91 -15.03 -7.95 8.30
C HIS A 91 -15.21 -8.12 6.79
N ILE A 92 -16.03 -9.08 6.34
CA ILE A 92 -16.23 -9.37 4.92
C ILE A 92 -16.75 -8.16 4.13
N PRO A 93 -17.79 -7.41 4.58
CA PRO A 93 -18.29 -6.25 3.85
C PRO A 93 -17.22 -5.17 3.68
N ARG A 94 -16.45 -4.88 4.73
CA ARG A 94 -15.34 -3.92 4.71
C ARG A 94 -14.22 -4.35 3.75
N LEU A 95 -13.93 -5.65 3.68
CA LEU A 95 -12.95 -6.18 2.73
C LEU A 95 -13.42 -6.05 1.28
N ILE A 96 -14.71 -6.31 1.01
CA ILE A 96 -15.31 -6.13 -0.32
C ILE A 96 -15.25 -4.65 -0.74
N GLU A 97 -15.59 -3.75 0.16
CA GLU A 97 -15.51 -2.30 -0.09
C GLU A 97 -14.07 -1.85 -0.39
N PHE A 98 -13.11 -2.29 0.43
CA PHE A 98 -11.69 -2.05 0.18
C PHE A 98 -11.25 -2.58 -1.18
N ALA A 99 -11.61 -3.81 -1.54
CA ALA A 99 -11.27 -4.40 -2.84
C ALA A 99 -11.87 -3.61 -4.02
N ARG A 100 -13.12 -3.13 -3.89
CA ARG A 100 -13.75 -2.26 -4.89
C ARG A 100 -13.03 -0.91 -5.03
N ARG A 101 -12.60 -0.32 -3.92
CA ARG A 101 -11.81 0.92 -3.91
C ARG A 101 -10.48 0.74 -4.62
N ILE A 102 -9.75 -0.33 -4.33
CA ILE A 102 -8.50 -0.68 -5.03
C ILE A 102 -8.75 -0.88 -6.54
N ALA A 103 -9.81 -1.61 -6.92
CA ALA A 103 -10.14 -1.83 -8.33
C ALA A 103 -10.44 -0.52 -9.07
N ARG A 104 -11.15 0.41 -8.41
CA ARG A 104 -11.42 1.76 -8.94
C ARG A 104 -10.14 2.56 -9.09
N ALA A 105 -9.32 2.62 -8.05
CA ALA A 105 -8.03 3.32 -8.05
C ALA A 105 -7.13 2.82 -9.19
N ARG A 106 -7.02 1.49 -9.36
CA ARG A 106 -6.29 0.88 -10.47
C ARG A 106 -6.80 1.32 -11.83
N LYS A 107 -8.13 1.37 -12.02
CA LYS A 107 -8.72 1.85 -13.28
C LYS A 107 -8.37 3.31 -13.56
N ILE A 108 -8.48 4.18 -12.55
CA ILE A 108 -8.13 5.60 -12.65
C ILE A 108 -6.66 5.76 -13.05
N LEU A 109 -5.76 5.07 -12.35
CA LEU A 109 -4.33 5.14 -12.61
C LEU A 109 -3.99 4.66 -14.04
N ALA A 110 -4.56 3.53 -14.46
CA ALA A 110 -4.36 3.01 -15.81
C ALA A 110 -4.88 3.98 -16.89
N THR A 111 -6.06 4.57 -16.70
CA THR A 111 -6.61 5.58 -17.62
C THR A 111 -5.71 6.82 -17.69
N ALA A 112 -5.25 7.33 -16.54
CA ALA A 112 -4.36 8.48 -16.50
C ALA A 112 -3.02 8.20 -17.18
N LEU A 113 -2.45 7.00 -16.97
CA LEU A 113 -1.21 6.58 -17.60
C LEU A 113 -1.34 6.50 -19.13
N VAL A 114 -2.39 5.85 -19.64
CA VAL A 114 -2.65 5.78 -21.10
C VAL A 114 -2.85 7.18 -21.68
N ALA A 115 -3.61 8.04 -20.99
CA ALA A 115 -3.83 9.41 -21.46
C ALA A 115 -2.55 10.25 -21.48
N LEU A 116 -1.63 10.03 -20.53
CA LEU A 116 -0.33 10.70 -20.50
C LEU A 116 0.57 10.20 -21.63
N ILE A 117 0.68 8.88 -21.80
CA ILE A 117 1.52 8.27 -22.85
C ILE A 117 1.06 8.73 -24.24
N ASN A 118 -0.24 8.82 -24.48
CA ASN A 118 -0.78 9.27 -25.78
C ASN A 118 -0.53 10.77 -26.07
N LYS A 119 -0.06 11.55 -25.10
CA LYS A 119 0.25 12.98 -25.25
C LYS A 119 1.75 13.29 -25.32
N LEU A 120 2.59 12.29 -25.07
CA LEU A 120 4.05 12.35 -25.23
C LEU A 120 4.40 12.01 -26.67
#